data_AF-A0A3C1V5M1-F1
#
_entry.id   AF-A0A3C1V5M1-F1
#
_cell.length_a   1.000
_cell.length_b   1.000
_cell.length_c   1.000
_cell.angle_alpha   90.00
_cell.angle_beta   90.00
_cell.angle_gamma   90.00
#
_symmetry.space_group_name_H-M   'P 1'
#
loop_
_entity.id
_entity.type
_entity.pdbx_description
1 polymer ?
#
loop_
_entity_poly.entity_id
_entity_poly.type
_entity_poly.pdbx_seq_one_letter_code
_entity_poly.pdbx_strand_id
1 'polypeptide(L)'
;MGIRHVVKINVFPAVDSQNDENCTSESESLGDDHLDDMHDLLERLEEQDLAAFLDDGTRALRFDLCDACRQRFLRNPLGIQSNKSFT
;
A
#
# COMPACT_ATOMS: atom_id res chain seq x y z
N MET A 1 13.45 -29.70 19.92
CA MET A 1 13.65 -28.44 19.17
C MET A 1 12.28 -27.77 19.03
N GLY A 2 12.10 -26.57 19.55
CA GLY A 2 10.81 -25.86 19.48
C GLY A 2 10.56 -25.24 18.10
N ILE A 3 9.31 -25.22 17.66
CA ILE A 3 8.90 -24.63 16.38
C ILE A 3 8.88 -23.11 16.53
N ARG A 4 9.58 -22.39 15.63
CA ARG A 4 9.50 -20.92 15.52
C ARG A 4 8.64 -20.57 14.32
N HIS A 5 7.81 -19.56 14.48
CA HIS A 5 6.89 -19.12 13.44
C HIS A 5 7.28 -17.73 12.96
N VAL A 6 7.24 -17.51 11.65
CA VAL A 6 7.57 -16.21 11.06
C VAL A 6 6.29 -15.61 10.47
N VAL A 7 5.94 -14.41 10.90
CA VAL A 7 4.83 -13.63 10.34
C VAL A 7 5.41 -12.49 9.52
N LYS A 8 4.89 -12.32 8.29
CA LYS A 8 5.22 -11.20 7.39
C LYS A 8 3.94 -10.45 7.05
N ILE A 9 3.95 -9.13 7.20
CA ILE A 9 2.82 -8.25 6.88
C ILE A 9 3.33 -7.21 5.91
N ASN A 10 2.67 -7.08 4.75
CA ASN A 10 2.94 -6.00 3.81
C ASN A 10 1.70 -5.12 3.75
N VAL A 11 1.89 -3.82 3.99
CA VAL A 11 0.87 -2.79 3.87
C VAL A 11 1.16 -2.01 2.60
N PHE A 12 0.14 -1.83 1.78
CA PHE A 12 0.21 -1.03 0.56
C PHE A 12 -0.85 0.07 0.67
N PRO A 13 -0.58 1.28 0.15
CA PRO A 13 -1.61 2.30 0.05
C PRO A 13 -2.75 1.79 -0.83
N ALA A 14 -3.97 2.16 -0.47
CA ALA A 14 -5.14 1.94 -1.32
C ALA A 14 -5.53 3.28 -1.95
N VAL A 15 -5.90 3.26 -3.23
CA VAL A 15 -6.51 4.41 -3.89
C VAL A 15 -8.02 4.34 -3.62
N ASP A 16 -8.58 5.35 -2.95
CA ASP A 16 -10.02 5.44 -2.73
C ASP A 16 -10.71 5.89 -4.03
N SER A 17 -11.42 4.99 -4.73
CA SER A 17 -12.13 5.29 -5.99
C SER A 17 -13.35 6.22 -5.83
N GLN A 18 -13.54 6.84 -4.67
CA GLN A 18 -14.76 7.61 -4.37
C GLN A 18 -14.73 9.05 -4.90
N ASN A 19 -13.70 9.44 -5.65
CA ASN A 19 -13.56 10.78 -6.23
C ASN A 19 -13.43 10.78 -7.76
N ASP A 20 -13.65 9.64 -8.42
CA ASP A 20 -13.52 9.46 -9.87
C ASP A 20 -14.85 9.63 -10.65
N GLU A 21 -15.73 10.54 -10.23
CA GLU A 21 -16.83 11.00 -11.08
C GLU A 21 -16.38 11.98 -12.20
N ASN A 22 -15.06 12.10 -12.47
CA ASN A 22 -14.54 13.01 -13.52
C ASN A 22 -13.54 12.40 -14.52
N CYS A 23 -13.24 11.10 -14.47
CA CYS A 23 -12.27 10.47 -15.39
C CYS A 23 -12.91 9.59 -16.47
N THR A 24 -14.11 9.93 -16.93
CA THR A 24 -14.68 9.37 -18.18
C THR A 24 -15.23 10.48 -19.07
N SER A 25 -14.32 11.22 -19.68
CA SER A 25 -14.54 12.05 -20.86
C SER A 25 -13.12 12.29 -21.38
N GLU A 26 -12.67 11.94 -22.58
CA GLU A 26 -13.33 11.64 -23.84
C GLU A 26 -12.27 10.84 -24.62
N SER A 27 -12.60 9.63 -25.08
CA SER A 27 -11.86 9.06 -26.21
C SER A 27 -12.09 10.01 -27.38
N GLU A 28 -11.09 10.73 -27.90
CA GLU A 28 -10.88 11.14 -29.31
C GLU A 28 -9.51 11.86 -29.46
N SER A 29 -8.41 11.09 -29.62
CA SER A 29 -7.14 11.42 -30.31
C SER A 29 -5.91 10.74 -29.66
N LEU A 30 -5.81 9.41 -29.80
CA LEU A 30 -4.64 8.62 -29.35
C LEU A 30 -3.56 8.60 -30.44
N GLY A 31 -2.90 9.74 -30.67
CA GLY A 31 -1.80 9.85 -31.63
C GLY A 31 -0.66 10.68 -31.08
N ASP A 32 0.50 10.02 -30.88
CA ASP A 32 1.87 10.56 -30.72
C ASP A 32 2.15 11.51 -29.53
N ASP A 33 1.29 12.50 -29.25
CA ASP A 33 1.55 13.61 -28.32
C ASP A 33 1.66 13.17 -26.84
N HIS A 34 1.07 12.03 -26.47
CA HIS A 34 1.08 11.55 -25.09
C HIS A 34 2.41 10.89 -24.67
N LEU A 35 3.21 10.43 -25.63
CA LEU A 35 4.48 9.79 -25.31
C LEU A 35 5.53 10.79 -24.83
N ASP A 36 5.55 11.98 -25.44
CA ASP A 36 6.39 13.09 -24.99
C ASP A 36 5.92 13.58 -23.61
N ASP A 37 4.61 13.73 -23.38
CA ASP A 37 4.05 14.08 -22.07
C ASP A 37 4.41 13.04 -20.98
N MET A 38 4.39 11.74 -21.33
CA MET A 38 4.82 10.68 -20.44
C MET A 38 6.33 10.73 -20.18
N HIS A 39 7.13 11.08 -21.19
CA HIS A 39 8.58 11.25 -21.04
C HIS A 39 8.92 12.43 -20.11
N ASP A 40 8.29 13.59 -20.30
CA ASP A 40 8.43 14.77 -19.44
C ASP A 40 7.91 14.51 -18.00
N LEU A 41 6.89 13.65 -17.85
CA LEU A 41 6.44 13.22 -16.53
C LEU A 41 7.46 12.29 -15.85
N LEU A 42 8.04 11.33 -16.58
CA LEU A 42 9.05 10.42 -16.07
C LEU A 42 10.35 11.17 -15.70
N GLU A 43 10.80 12.12 -16.52
CA GLU A 43 12.01 12.93 -16.25
C GLU A 43 11.84 13.80 -14.99
N ARG A 44 10.67 14.42 -14.79
CA ARG A 44 10.35 15.17 -13.56
C ARG A 44 10.24 14.29 -12.30
N LEU A 45 9.87 13.02 -12.47
CA LEU A 45 9.82 12.03 -11.38
C LEU A 45 11.20 11.48 -11.03
N GLU A 46 12.17 11.54 -11.95
CA GLU A 46 13.57 11.21 -11.67
C GLU A 46 14.31 12.38 -10.98
N GLU A 47 13.94 13.63 -11.29
CA GLU A 47 14.49 14.84 -10.64
C GLU A 47 13.98 15.06 -9.20
N GLN A 48 12.72 14.71 -8.92
CA GLN A 48 12.25 14.56 -7.54
C GLN A 48 12.80 13.26 -6.99
N ASP A 49 13.48 13.31 -5.84
CA ASP A 49 14.10 12.17 -5.16
C ASP A 49 13.23 10.90 -5.29
N LEU A 50 13.57 10.04 -6.26
CA LEU A 50 12.77 8.87 -6.63
C LEU A 50 12.56 7.96 -5.42
N ALA A 51 13.48 8.01 -4.44
CA ALA A 51 13.34 7.33 -3.16
C ALA A 51 12.20 7.86 -2.28
N ALA A 52 11.89 9.16 -2.33
CA ALA A 52 10.76 9.77 -1.62
C ALA A 52 9.42 9.53 -2.34
N PHE A 53 9.44 9.35 -3.66
CA PHE A 53 8.26 8.91 -4.44
C PHE A 53 8.00 7.40 -4.30
N LEU A 54 9.06 6.58 -4.27
CA LEU A 54 9.00 5.13 -4.02
C LEU A 54 8.79 4.78 -2.53
N ASP A 55 8.91 5.73 -1.62
CA ASP A 55 8.30 5.64 -0.29
C ASP A 55 6.78 5.80 -0.43
N ASP A 56 6.16 4.90 -1.19
CA ASP A 56 4.75 4.80 -1.56
C ASP A 56 3.87 4.45 -0.33
N GLY A 57 4.28 4.85 0.87
CA GLY A 57 3.63 4.46 2.13
C GLY A 57 3.61 2.94 2.38
N THR A 58 4.31 2.13 1.56
CA THR A 58 4.35 0.69 1.72
C THR A 58 5.16 0.30 2.94
N ARG A 59 4.65 -0.61 3.77
CA ARG A 59 5.32 -1.02 5.01
C ARG A 59 5.41 -2.53 5.09
N ALA A 60 6.63 -3.04 5.22
CA ALA A 60 6.90 -4.44 5.49
C ALA A 60 7.21 -4.65 6.99
N LEU A 61 6.46 -5.54 7.65
CA LEU A 61 6.70 -5.94 9.03
C LEU A 61 7.02 -7.44 9.09
N ARG A 62 7.98 -7.81 9.94
CA ARG A 62 8.35 -9.19 10.20
C ARG A 62 8.41 -9.45 11.70
N PHE A 63 7.81 -10.55 12.13
CA PHE A 63 7.83 -11.00 13.52
C PHE A 63 8.20 -12.47 13.61
N ASP A 64 9.13 -12.81 14.50
CA ASP A 64 9.43 -14.19 14.86
C ASP A 64 8.71 -14.52 16.18
N LEU A 65 7.74 -15.44 16.12
CA LEU A 65 6.85 -15.80 17.21
C LEU A 65 7.14 -17.21 17.73
N CYS A 66 7.00 -17.39 19.04
CA CYS A 66 6.85 -18.72 19.64
C CYS A 66 5.41 -19.26 19.44
N ASP A 67 5.18 -20.54 19.75
CA ASP A 67 3.86 -21.17 19.63
C ASP A 67 2.72 -20.41 20.33
N ALA A 68 2.95 -19.95 21.56
CA ALA A 68 1.95 -19.21 22.33
C ALA A 68 1.61 -17.86 21.68
N CYS A 69 2.62 -17.12 21.21
CA CYS A 69 2.42 -15.83 20.54
C CYS A 69 1.72 -16.00 19.19
N ARG A 70 2.03 -17.06 18.44
CA ARG A 70 1.30 -17.40 17.20
C ARG A 70 -0.19 -17.60 17.46
N GLN A 71 -0.55 -18.40 18.45
CA GLN A 71 -1.96 -18.66 18.76
C GLN A 71 -2.72 -17.37 19.13
N ARG A 72 -2.07 -16.45 19.83
CA ARG A 72 -2.65 -15.13 20.15
C ARG A 72 -2.80 -14.26 18.90
N PHE A 73 -1.76 -14.19 18.06
CA PHE A 73 -1.76 -13.43 16.82
C PHE A 73 -2.86 -13.92 15.86
N LEU A 74 -3.03 -15.25 15.71
CA LEU A 74 -4.10 -15.82 14.87
C LEU A 74 -5.52 -15.50 15.38
N ARG A 75 -5.69 -15.23 16.67
CA ARG A 75 -6.99 -14.88 17.25
C ARG A 75 -7.34 -13.40 17.09
N ASN A 76 -6.33 -12.53 17.16
CA ASN A 76 -6.51 -11.08 16.99
C ASN A 76 -5.25 -10.47 16.33
N PRO A 77 -5.11 -10.57 14.99
CA PRO A 77 -3.90 -10.14 14.30
C PRO A 77 -3.70 -8.62 14.33
N LEU A 78 -4.79 -7.85 14.46
CA LEU A 78 -4.75 -6.39 14.53
C LEU A 78 -4.70 -5.85 15.97
N GLY A 79 -4.84 -6.72 16.98
CA GLY A 79 -4.82 -6.33 18.39
C GLY A 79 -5.93 -5.36 18.79
N ILE A 80 -6.94 -5.14 17.92
CA ILE A 80 -8.03 -4.19 18.18
C ILE A 80 -8.82 -4.75 19.36
N GLN A 81 -8.80 -4.04 20.48
CA GLN A 81 -9.67 -4.33 21.60
C GLN A 81 -11.08 -3.87 21.20
N SER A 82 -12.11 -4.67 21.46
CA SER A 82 -13.52 -4.33 21.13
C SER A 82 -14.10 -3.19 21.99
N ASN A 83 -13.26 -2.35 22.59
CA ASN A 83 -13.64 -1.37 23.60
C ASN A 83 -13.80 0.04 23.03
N LYS A 84 -14.79 0.23 22.15
CA LYS A 84 -15.60 1.47 22.14
C LYS A 84 -17.03 1.08 21.82
N SER A 85 -17.82 0.82 22.86
CA SER A 85 -19.26 1.06 22.78
C SER A 85 -19.43 2.53 22.39
N PHE A 86 -19.82 2.77 21.13
CA PHE A 86 -20.44 4.04 20.78
C PHE A 86 -21.81 4.04 21.47
N THR A 87 -21.86 4.69 22.63
CA THR A 87 -23.11 5.13 23.27
C THR A 87 -23.32 6.58 22.89
#